data_AF-A0A968WWG4-F1
#
_entry.id   AF-A0A968WWG4-F1
#
_cell.length_a   1.000
_cell.length_b   1.000
_cell.length_c   1.000
_cell.angle_alpha   90.00
_cell.angle_beta   90.00
_cell.angle_gamma   90.00
#
_symmetry.space_group_name_H-M   'P 1'
#
loop_
_entity.id
_entity.type
_entity.pdbx_description
1 polymer ?
#
loop_
_entity_poly.entity_id
_entity_poly.type
_entity_poly.pdbx_seq_one_letter_code
_entity_poly.pdbx_strand_id
1 'polypeptide(L)'
;MVASERESTGKMVLASGLPWSWIAGGDGFSVRGLITRYGPLDFQIAAKGKKQIHFHICETIQLPEKGLFISPPLPPGHRIVSALAPNDSSLMITPDGDSVMVKRLPISVTLLLDDELPIPLT
;
A
#
# COMPACT_ATOMS: atom_id res chain seq x y z
N MET A 1 -9.35 4.92 -5.12
CA MET A 1 -8.95 4.31 -6.41
C MET A 1 -8.09 3.08 -6.11
N VAL A 2 -8.19 2.01 -6.90
CA VAL A 2 -7.39 0.78 -6.66
C VAL A 2 -5.98 0.91 -7.23
N ALA A 3 -5.87 1.39 -8.46
CA ALA A 3 -4.61 1.59 -9.18
C ALA A 3 -4.68 2.91 -9.95
N SER A 4 -3.65 3.76 -9.79
CA SER A 4 -3.48 5.01 -10.51
C SER A 4 -2.17 4.98 -11.27
N GLU A 5 -2.25 5.17 -12.58
CA GLU A 5 -1.10 5.23 -13.46
C GLU A 5 -0.90 6.66 -13.94
N ARG A 6 0.23 7.28 -13.58
CA ARG A 6 0.55 8.64 -14.03
C ARG A 6 1.62 8.59 -15.10
N GLU A 7 1.19 8.58 -16.35
CA GLU A 7 2.03 8.48 -17.55
C GLU A 7 3.20 9.46 -17.55
N SER A 8 2.94 10.74 -17.27
CA SER A 8 3.95 11.80 -17.23
C SER A 8 5.05 11.58 -16.18
N THR A 9 4.82 10.70 -15.20
CA THR A 9 5.77 10.43 -14.11
C THR A 9 6.34 9.01 -14.14
N GLY A 10 5.82 8.11 -15.00
CA GLY A 10 6.22 6.70 -15.05
C GLY A 10 5.98 5.91 -13.76
N LYS A 11 5.12 6.43 -12.87
CA LYS A 11 4.82 5.86 -11.56
C LYS A 11 3.48 5.13 -11.58
N MET A 12 3.37 4.13 -10.73
CA MET A 12 2.10 3.50 -10.38
C MET A 12 1.86 3.63 -8.88
N VAL A 13 0.64 4.01 -8.50
CA VAL A 13 0.22 4.10 -7.10
C VAL A 13 -0.98 3.19 -6.88
N LEU A 14 -0.88 2.25 -5.95
CA LEU A 14 -1.97 1.38 -5.54
C LEU A 14 -2.64 1.89 -4.26
N ALA A 15 -3.90 1.49 -4.08
CA ALA A 15 -4.74 1.75 -2.92
C ALA A 15 -5.02 3.24 -2.59
N SER A 16 -4.51 4.17 -3.39
CA SER A 16 -4.72 5.61 -3.17
C SER A 16 -6.20 5.97 -3.24
N GLY A 17 -6.76 6.39 -2.11
CA GLY A 17 -8.17 6.75 -1.98
C GLY A 17 -9.12 5.54 -1.95
N LEU A 18 -8.66 4.35 -1.56
CA LEU A 18 -9.59 3.34 -1.05
C LEU A 18 -10.19 3.81 0.29
N PRO A 19 -11.46 3.53 0.59
CA PRO A 19 -12.00 3.78 1.93
C PRO A 19 -11.37 2.84 2.98
N TRP A 20 -11.09 3.34 4.19
CA TRP A 20 -10.64 2.49 5.31
C TRP A 20 -11.60 1.32 5.58
N SER A 21 -12.90 1.57 5.49
CA SER A 21 -13.94 0.56 5.69
C SER A 21 -13.84 -0.64 4.75
N TRP A 22 -13.24 -0.48 3.56
CA TRP A 22 -13.05 -1.59 2.62
C TRP A 22 -11.95 -2.55 3.05
N ILE A 23 -10.92 -2.05 3.73
CA ILE A 23 -9.79 -2.89 4.15
C ILE A 23 -9.95 -3.38 5.59
N ALA A 24 -10.75 -2.70 6.42
CA ALA A 24 -10.98 -3.05 7.82
C ALA A 24 -12.03 -4.15 8.04
N GLY A 25 -12.84 -4.48 7.02
CA GLY A 25 -13.86 -5.52 7.12
C GLY A 25 -13.40 -6.88 6.57
N GLY A 26 -13.78 -7.97 7.23
CA GLY A 26 -13.61 -9.34 6.74
C GLY A 26 -12.18 -9.68 6.27
N ASP A 27 -12.07 -10.13 5.02
CA ASP A 27 -10.81 -10.49 4.35
C ASP A 27 -10.09 -9.29 3.70
N GLY A 28 -10.64 -8.07 3.88
CA GLY A 28 -10.16 -6.83 3.28
C GLY A 28 -10.61 -6.65 1.83
N PHE A 29 -9.77 -5.99 1.04
CA PHE A 29 -10.00 -5.70 -0.37
C PHE A 29 -9.03 -6.49 -1.25
N SER A 30 -9.51 -7.04 -2.37
CA SER A 30 -8.66 -7.67 -3.36
C SER A 30 -9.14 -7.43 -4.79
N VAL A 31 -8.18 -7.46 -5.72
CA VAL A 31 -8.42 -7.51 -7.17
C VAL A 31 -7.53 -8.58 -7.78
N ARG A 32 -8.04 -9.24 -8.82
CA ARG A 32 -7.34 -10.25 -9.59
C ARG A 32 -7.49 -9.93 -11.08
N GLY A 33 -6.39 -10.01 -11.82
CA GLY A 33 -6.35 -9.79 -13.26
C GLY A 33 -6.71 -8.37 -13.68
N LEU A 34 -6.53 -7.37 -12.81
CA LEU A 34 -6.80 -5.98 -13.17
C LEU A 34 -5.79 -5.56 -14.24
N ILE A 35 -6.25 -5.25 -15.45
CA ILE A 35 -5.37 -4.88 -16.55
C ILE A 35 -4.75 -3.51 -16.29
N THR A 36 -3.42 -3.44 -16.37
CA THR A 36 -2.61 -2.23 -16.23
C THR A 36 -1.65 -2.14 -17.42
N ARG A 37 -1.05 -0.98 -17.65
CA ARG A 37 -0.01 -0.84 -18.69
C ARG A 37 1.23 -1.70 -18.42
N TYR A 38 1.43 -2.11 -17.17
CA TYR A 38 2.55 -2.93 -16.73
C TYR A 38 2.19 -4.43 -16.67
N GLY A 39 1.02 -4.82 -17.18
CA GLY A 39 0.50 -6.18 -17.14
C GLY A 39 -0.64 -6.37 -16.14
N PRO A 40 -1.17 -7.60 -16.00
CA PRO A 40 -2.26 -7.90 -15.07
C PRO A 40 -1.81 -7.80 -13.61
N LEU A 41 -2.58 -7.07 -12.80
CA LEU A 41 -2.36 -6.89 -11.37
C LEU A 41 -3.26 -7.82 -10.55
N ASP A 42 -2.62 -8.62 -9.70
CA ASP A 42 -3.22 -9.30 -8.57
C ASP A 42 -2.74 -8.62 -7.28
N PHE A 43 -3.67 -8.03 -6.54
CA PHE A 43 -3.39 -7.24 -5.34
C PHE A 43 -4.41 -7.52 -4.25
N GLN A 44 -3.94 -7.72 -3.02
CA GLN A 44 -4.77 -7.84 -1.83
C GLN A 44 -4.27 -6.89 -0.74
N ILE A 45 -5.20 -6.31 0.03
CA ILE A 45 -4.91 -5.45 1.17
C ILE A 45 -5.98 -5.62 2.24
N ALA A 46 -5.57 -5.76 3.50
CA ALA A 46 -6.47 -5.89 4.64
C ALA A 46 -5.87 -5.25 5.89
N ALA A 47 -6.66 -4.54 6.67
CA ALA A 47 -6.26 -4.10 8.00
C ALA A 47 -6.39 -5.26 9.00
N LYS A 48 -5.47 -5.33 9.96
CA LYS A 48 -5.50 -6.24 11.10
C LYS A 48 -5.54 -5.40 12.38
N GLY A 49 -6.74 -5.24 12.94
CA GLY A 49 -6.96 -4.29 14.02
C GLY A 49 -6.81 -2.83 13.55
N LYS A 50 -6.40 -1.95 14.46
CA LYS A 50 -6.30 -0.50 14.19
C LYS A 50 -4.92 -0.03 13.71
N LYS A 51 -3.89 -0.85 13.89
CA LYS A 51 -2.48 -0.43 13.73
C LYS A 51 -1.68 -1.24 12.73
N GLN A 52 -2.31 -2.18 12.03
CA GLN A 52 -1.62 -3.02 11.06
C GLN A 52 -2.38 -3.08 9.76
N ILE A 53 -1.66 -3.01 8.65
CA ILE A 53 -2.19 -3.21 7.31
C ILE A 53 -1.32 -4.25 6.63
N HIS A 54 -1.92 -5.32 6.14
CA HIS A 54 -1.25 -6.35 5.36
C HIS A 54 -1.59 -6.14 3.90
N PHE A 55 -0.59 -6.23 3.02
CA PHE A 55 -0.84 -6.30 1.59
C PHE A 55 0.00 -7.37 0.91
N HIS A 56 -0.48 -7.83 -0.24
CA HIS A 56 0.19 -8.81 -1.08
C HIS A 56 0.06 -8.42 -2.55
N ILE A 57 1.14 -8.59 -3.31
CA ILE A 57 1.20 -8.36 -4.76
C ILE A 57 1.89 -9.57 -5.40
N CYS A 58 1.25 -10.16 -6.41
CA CYS A 58 1.81 -11.28 -7.16
C CYS A 58 2.85 -10.82 -8.20
N GLU A 59 3.58 -11.78 -8.80
CA GLU A 59 4.63 -11.53 -9.81
C GLU A 59 4.09 -11.26 -11.24
N THR A 60 2.78 -11.07 -11.41
CA THR A 60 2.16 -10.97 -12.73
C THR A 60 2.30 -9.59 -13.39
N ILE A 61 2.67 -8.57 -12.61
CA ILE A 61 2.88 -7.20 -13.06
C ILE A 61 4.37 -6.88 -13.16
N GLN A 62 4.77 -6.17 -14.21
CA GLN A 62 6.11 -5.62 -14.35
C GLN A 62 6.27 -4.39 -13.44
N LEU A 63 7.40 -4.25 -12.76
CA LEU A 63 7.62 -3.08 -11.92
C LEU A 63 7.81 -1.81 -12.78
N PRO A 64 7.07 -0.72 -12.51
CA PRO A 64 7.30 0.56 -13.18
C PRO A 64 8.71 1.09 -12.90
N GLU A 65 9.38 1.63 -13.92
CA GLU A 65 10.76 2.14 -13.79
C GLU A 65 10.91 3.22 -12.70
N LYS A 66 9.89 4.09 -12.55
CA LYS A 66 9.89 5.15 -11.53
C LYS A 66 9.25 4.73 -10.21
N GLY A 67 8.90 3.45 -10.08
CA GLY A 67 8.47 2.81 -8.84
C GLY A 67 6.99 2.47 -8.77
N LEU A 68 6.72 1.42 -8.00
CA LEU A 68 5.39 1.04 -7.54
C LEU A 68 5.23 1.51 -6.09
N PHE A 69 4.25 2.34 -5.84
CA PHE A 69 3.93 2.86 -4.50
C PHE A 69 2.63 2.26 -4.00
N ILE A 70 2.58 1.91 -2.71
CA ILE A 70 1.35 1.52 -2.02
C ILE A 70 1.01 2.65 -1.07
N SER A 71 -0.12 3.33 -1.33
CA SER A 71 -0.64 4.42 -0.51
C SER A 71 -1.98 3.97 0.08
N PRO A 72 -1.96 3.13 1.13
CA PRO A 72 -3.18 2.59 1.71
C PRO A 72 -4.01 3.69 2.38
N PRO A 73 -5.32 3.48 2.59
CA PRO A 73 -6.05 4.34 3.52
C PRO A 73 -5.46 4.17 4.92
N LEU A 74 -5.17 5.30 5.56
CA LEU A 74 -4.78 5.36 6.96
C LEU A 74 -5.95 5.91 7.78
N PRO A 75 -6.15 5.44 9.02
CA PRO A 75 -7.03 6.12 9.95
C PRO A 75 -6.54 7.57 10.15
N PRO A 76 -7.44 8.53 10.43
CA PRO A 76 -7.04 9.90 10.72
C PRO A 76 -5.93 9.98 11.78
N GLY A 77 -4.95 10.84 11.56
CA GLY A 77 -3.83 11.06 12.49
C GLY A 77 -2.76 9.96 12.52
N HIS A 78 -2.90 8.86 11.76
CA HIS A 78 -1.93 7.78 11.74
C HIS A 78 -0.96 7.87 10.57
N ARG A 79 0.27 7.36 10.76
CA ARG A 79 1.33 7.21 9.76
C ARG A 79 1.93 5.82 9.81
N ILE A 80 2.50 5.40 8.67
CA ILE A 80 3.31 4.19 8.56
C ILE A 80 4.67 4.45 9.21
N VAL A 81 5.01 3.65 10.22
CA VAL A 81 6.30 3.72 10.93
C VAL A 81 7.19 2.51 10.67
N SER A 82 6.62 1.42 10.17
CA SER A 82 7.37 0.24 9.75
C SER A 82 6.67 -0.47 8.60
N ALA A 83 7.46 -1.11 7.73
CA ALA A 83 6.98 -1.84 6.58
C ALA A 83 7.88 -3.06 6.35
N LEU A 84 7.43 -4.23 6.79
CA LEU A 84 8.23 -5.45 6.86
C LEU A 84 7.71 -6.49 5.86
N ALA A 85 8.59 -6.96 4.99
CA ALA A 85 8.35 -8.16 4.18
C ALA A 85 8.87 -9.43 4.90
N PRO A 86 8.44 -10.64 4.51
CA PRO A 86 9.05 -11.89 4.96
C PRO A 86 10.58 -11.83 4.82
N ASN A 87 11.28 -12.33 5.84
CA ASN A 87 12.75 -12.24 6.01
C ASN A 87 13.26 -10.86 6.47
N ASP A 88 12.44 -10.10 7.19
CA ASP A 88 12.82 -8.83 7.84
C ASP A 88 13.37 -7.78 6.86
N SER A 89 12.95 -7.88 5.60
CA SER A 89 13.29 -6.91 4.56
C SER A 89 12.38 -5.69 4.69
N SER A 90 12.92 -4.58 5.20
CA SER A 90 12.20 -3.32 5.30
C SER A 90 12.00 -2.65 3.95
N LEU A 91 10.78 -2.19 3.70
CA LEU A 91 10.48 -1.30 2.57
C LEU A 91 10.78 0.14 2.94
N MET A 92 11.08 0.94 1.92
CA MET A 92 11.23 2.39 2.09
C MET A 92 9.86 3.04 2.27
N ILE A 93 9.66 3.72 3.39
CA ILE A 93 8.50 4.54 3.68
C ILE A 93 8.76 5.95 3.12
N THR A 94 7.74 6.59 2.53
CA THR A 94 7.85 7.99 2.08
C THR A 94 8.05 8.94 3.27
N PRO A 95 8.67 10.12 3.08
CA PRO A 95 8.87 11.08 4.16
C PRO A 95 7.60 11.48 4.91
N ASP A 96 6.46 11.50 4.21
CA ASP A 96 5.15 11.84 4.77
C ASP A 96 4.55 10.71 5.63
N GLY A 97 5.12 9.49 5.56
CA GLY A 97 4.64 8.33 6.30
C GLY A 97 3.32 7.77 5.76
N ASP A 98 2.93 8.12 4.53
CA ASP A 98 1.64 7.76 3.95
C ASP A 98 1.71 6.58 2.96
N SER A 99 2.93 6.25 2.51
CA SER A 99 3.15 5.31 1.42
C SER A 99 4.44 4.51 1.59
N VAL A 100 4.53 3.38 0.89
CA VAL A 100 5.76 2.58 0.77
C VAL A 100 6.13 2.30 -0.67
N MET A 101 7.43 2.18 -0.94
CA MET A 101 7.95 1.83 -2.26
C MET A 101 8.24 0.32 -2.37
N VAL A 102 7.64 -0.33 -3.36
CA VAL A 102 7.90 -1.73 -3.71
C VAL A 102 8.96 -1.78 -4.81
N LYS A 103 10.00 -2.59 -4.58
CA LYS A 103 11.14 -2.77 -5.52
C LYS A 103 11.30 -4.20 -6.03
N ARG A 104 10.55 -5.15 -5.47
CA ARG A 104 10.61 -6.57 -5.83
C ARG A 104 9.23 -7.19 -5.72
N LEU A 105 8.95 -8.15 -6.59
CA LEU A 105 7.74 -8.96 -6.62
C LEU A 105 8.14 -10.45 -6.72
N PRO A 106 7.27 -11.40 -6.30
CA PRO A 106 6.07 -11.14 -5.51
C PRO A 106 6.44 -10.61 -4.12
N ILE A 107 5.49 -9.96 -3.43
CA ILE A 107 5.76 -9.45 -2.09
C ILE A 107 4.52 -9.51 -1.20
N SER A 108 4.74 -9.89 0.05
CA SER A 108 3.79 -9.73 1.15
C SER A 108 4.40 -8.78 2.16
N VAL A 109 3.63 -7.84 2.70
CA VAL A 109 4.16 -6.83 3.62
C VAL A 109 3.17 -6.58 4.74
N THR A 110 3.70 -6.46 5.96
CA THR A 110 2.99 -5.90 7.12
C THR A 110 3.46 -4.48 7.35
N LEU A 111 2.52 -3.54 7.25
CA LEU A 111 2.70 -2.15 7.65
C LEU A 111 2.28 -2.01 9.11
N LEU A 112 3.11 -1.34 9.91
CA LEU A 112 2.77 -0.90 11.26
C LEU A 112 2.49 0.59 11.24
N LEU A 113 1.38 0.97 11.87
CA LEU A 113 0.98 2.35 12.06
C LEU A 113 1.40 2.83 13.46
N ASP A 114 1.70 4.12 13.58
CA ASP A 114 1.89 4.76 14.88
C ASP A 114 0.61 4.79 15.73
N ASP A 115 0.75 5.31 16.93
CA ASP A 115 -0.36 5.86 17.68
C ASP A 115 -0.76 7.21 17.08
N GLU A 116 -2.07 7.49 17.07
CA GLU A 116 -2.63 8.75 16.59
C GLU A 116 -1.78 9.95 17.03
N LEU A 117 -1.21 10.67 16.06
CA LEU A 117 -0.54 11.93 16.36
C LEU A 117 -1.59 12.89 16.94
N PRO A 118 -1.33 13.52 18.10
CA PRO A 118 -2.26 14.48 18.67
C PRO A 118 -2.55 15.55 17.64
N ILE A 119 -3.82 15.71 17.27
CA ILE A 119 -4.28 16.75 16.36
C ILE A 119 -3.84 18.09 16.97
N PRO A 120 -3.03 18.92 16.29
CA PRO A 120 -2.64 20.21 16.83
C PRO A 120 -3.91 21.05 17.06
N LEU A 121 -4.14 21.42 18.32
CA LEU A 121 -5.20 22.35 18.69
C LEU A 121 -4.95 23.67 17.96
N THR A 122 -5.82 24.03 17.03
CA THR A 122 -5.83 25.34 16.36
C THR A 122 -6.68 26.32 17.17
#